data_AF-A0A821W1S6-F1
#
_entry.id   AF-A0A821W1S6-F1
#
_cell.length_a   1.000
_cell.length_b   1.000
_cell.length_c   1.000
_cell.angle_alpha   90.00
_cell.angle_beta   90.00
_cell.angle_gamma   90.00
#
_symmetry.space_group_name_H-M   'P 1'
#
loop_
_entity.id
_entity.type
_entity.pdbx_description
1 polymer ?
#
loop_
_entity_poly.entity_id
_entity_poly.type
_entity_poly.pdbx_seq_one_letter_code
_entity_poly.pdbx_strand_id
1 'polypeptide(L)'
;DTFDEYFELFMIGEVPHGDYFDHLFAIWNHRNDPNVIVLLYEQMQQDIQSTIKKLAQFLGEKYTKMLDAEPQLLDRIAKLSSFTYLETNNIDVLPFRGDRRKGKVNGWKEELTPEQSKRLDQLFAEKTKDLPELNKYWSQYTTSIEDEPFH
;
A
#
# COMPACT_ATOMS: atom_id res chain seq x y z
N ASP A 1 21.89 -0.31 -12.19
CA ASP A 1 20.68 0.52 -12.14
C ASP A 1 20.76 1.38 -10.89
N THR A 2 20.92 2.68 -11.08
CA THR A 2 20.78 3.65 -9.98
C THR A 2 19.29 3.85 -9.68
N PHE A 3 18.98 4.39 -8.49
CA PHE A 3 17.61 4.77 -8.16
C PHE A 3 17.04 5.78 -9.16
N ASP A 4 17.87 6.73 -9.63
CA ASP A 4 17.46 7.74 -10.61
C ASP A 4 17.10 7.14 -11.97
N GLU A 5 17.86 6.16 -12.46
CA GLU A 5 17.53 5.44 -13.69
C GLU A 5 16.19 4.70 -13.56
N TYR A 6 15.96 4.05 -12.41
CA TYR A 6 14.69 3.37 -12.14
C TYR A 6 13.53 4.36 -12.03
N PHE A 7 13.75 5.54 -11.43
CA PHE A 7 12.73 6.59 -11.33
C PHE A 7 12.30 7.07 -12.72
N GLU A 8 13.23 7.33 -13.64
CA GLU A 8 12.87 7.72 -15.01
C GLU A 8 12.09 6.63 -15.73
N LEU A 9 12.50 5.36 -15.61
CA LEU A 9 11.76 4.22 -16.18
C LEU A 9 10.35 4.11 -15.59
N PHE A 10 10.19 4.33 -14.28
CA PHE A 10 8.89 4.34 -13.62
C PHE A 10 7.98 5.45 -14.17
N MET A 11 8.53 6.66 -14.35
CA MET A 11 7.77 7.81 -14.87
C MET A 11 7.21 7.59 -16.28
N ILE A 12 7.85 6.74 -17.09
CA ILE A 12 7.40 6.37 -18.44
C ILE A 12 6.70 5.00 -18.50
N GLY A 13 6.56 4.29 -17.37
CA GLY A 13 5.91 2.98 -17.30
C GLY A 13 6.75 1.81 -17.84
N GLU A 14 8.06 2.00 -18.05
CA GLU A 14 8.98 0.97 -18.56
C GLU A 14 9.69 0.20 -17.43
N VAL A 15 8.97 -0.10 -16.35
CA VAL A 15 9.46 -0.93 -15.24
C VAL A 15 8.98 -2.38 -15.38
N PRO A 16 9.62 -3.35 -14.70
CA PRO A 16 9.06 -4.69 -14.59
C PRO A 16 7.60 -4.63 -14.15
N HIS A 17 6.73 -5.34 -14.87
CA HIS A 17 5.26 -5.33 -14.72
C HIS A 17 4.50 -4.12 -15.32
N GLY A 18 5.17 -3.15 -15.95
CA GLY A 18 4.54 -2.09 -16.75
C GLY A 18 4.12 -0.83 -15.95
N ASP A 19 3.24 -0.02 -16.53
CA ASP A 19 2.77 1.24 -15.92
C ASP A 19 1.96 0.96 -14.63
N TYR A 20 2.39 1.58 -13.53
CA TYR A 20 1.69 1.56 -12.25
C TYR A 20 0.24 2.02 -12.37
N PHE A 21 -0.03 3.06 -13.16
CA PHE A 21 -1.37 3.63 -13.30
C PHE A 21 -2.33 2.68 -14.02
N ASP A 22 -1.84 1.87 -14.96
CA ASP A 22 -2.67 0.86 -15.63
C ASP A 22 -3.19 -0.17 -14.63
N HIS A 23 -2.34 -0.65 -13.72
CA HIS A 23 -2.75 -1.56 -12.65
C HIS A 23 -3.71 -0.88 -11.66
N LEU A 24 -3.38 0.36 -11.27
CA LEU A 24 -4.22 1.12 -10.34
C LEU A 24 -5.63 1.32 -10.91
N PHE A 25 -5.74 1.72 -12.17
CA PHE A 25 -7.03 1.95 -12.82
C PHE A 25 -7.80 0.66 -13.07
N ALA A 26 -7.12 -0.43 -13.42
CA ALA A 26 -7.75 -1.74 -13.53
C ALA A 26 -8.43 -2.13 -12.20
N ILE A 27 -7.72 -2.06 -11.08
CA ILE A 27 -8.29 -2.34 -9.76
C ILE A 27 -9.39 -1.34 -9.41
N TRP A 28 -9.16 -0.04 -9.67
CA TRP A 28 -10.10 1.01 -9.35
C TRP A 28 -11.45 0.82 -10.05
N ASN A 29 -11.45 0.40 -11.31
CA ASN A 29 -12.68 0.16 -12.07
C ASN A 29 -13.50 -1.00 -11.50
N HIS A 30 -12.84 -1.99 -10.89
CA HIS A 30 -13.47 -3.17 -10.29
C HIS A 30 -13.68 -3.05 -8.77
N ARG A 31 -13.34 -1.92 -8.14
CA ARG A 31 -13.34 -1.76 -6.68
C ARG A 31 -14.70 -2.01 -6.00
N ASN A 32 -15.79 -1.90 -6.76
CA ASN A 32 -17.16 -2.11 -6.28
C ASN A 32 -17.69 -3.52 -6.59
N ASP A 33 -16.90 -4.36 -7.26
CA ASP A 33 -17.29 -5.73 -7.56
C ASP A 33 -17.30 -6.54 -6.26
N PRO A 34 -18.32 -7.41 -6.06
CA PRO A 34 -18.50 -8.13 -4.80
C PRO A 34 -17.35 -9.10 -4.47
N ASN A 35 -16.56 -9.48 -5.47
CA ASN A 35 -15.40 -10.36 -5.38
C ASN A 35 -14.06 -9.61 -5.43
N VAL A 36 -14.07 -8.30 -5.23
CA VAL A 36 -12.86 -7.48 -5.17
C VAL A 36 -12.80 -6.75 -3.82
N ILE A 37 -11.64 -6.82 -3.16
CA ILE A 37 -11.35 -6.05 -1.95
C ILE A 37 -10.15 -5.15 -2.20
N VAL A 38 -10.34 -3.85 -1.99
CA VAL A 38 -9.25 -2.87 -2.01
C VAL A 38 -8.81 -2.61 -0.57
N LEU A 39 -7.51 -2.84 -0.32
CA LEU A 39 -6.82 -2.59 0.94
C LEU A 39 -5.64 -1.66 0.66
N LEU A 40 -5.46 -0.65 1.51
CA LEU A 40 -4.31 0.25 1.45
C LEU A 40 -3.27 -0.18 2.48
N TYR A 41 -2.00 -0.14 2.10
CA TYR A 41 -0.90 -0.57 2.97
C TYR A 41 -0.85 0.24 4.27
N GLU A 42 -1.09 1.55 4.19
CA GLU A 42 -1.13 2.49 5.31
C GLU A 42 -2.22 2.12 6.31
N GLN A 43 -3.40 1.70 5.82
CA GLN A 43 -4.49 1.23 6.69
C GLN A 43 -4.12 -0.06 7.41
N MET A 44 -3.41 -0.98 6.74
CA MET A 44 -2.95 -2.21 7.38
C MET A 44 -1.90 -1.94 8.45
N GLN A 45 -1.00 -0.98 8.21
CA GLN A 45 0.02 -0.57 9.18
C GLN A 45 -0.59 0.16 10.39
N GLN A 46 -1.61 0.98 10.17
CA GLN A 46 -2.30 1.71 11.23
C GLN A 46 -3.17 0.79 12.11
N ASP A 47 -3.93 -0.11 11.49
CA ASP A 47 -4.79 -1.06 12.20
C ASP A 47 -4.94 -2.39 11.43
N ILE A 48 -3.99 -3.28 11.71
CA ILE A 48 -3.99 -4.64 11.12
C ILE A 48 -5.18 -5.47 11.59
N GLN A 49 -5.70 -5.24 12.80
CA GLN A 49 -6.80 -6.04 13.35
C GLN A 49 -8.11 -5.73 12.63
N SER A 50 -8.40 -4.45 12.40
CA SER A 50 -9.55 -4.04 11.59
C SER A 50 -9.43 -4.52 10.15
N THR A 51 -8.22 -4.51 9.59
CA THR A 51 -7.94 -5.07 8.25
C THR A 51 -8.24 -6.57 8.20
N ILE A 52 -7.80 -7.35 9.20
CA ILE A 52 -8.08 -8.80 9.29
C ILE A 52 -9.59 -9.06 9.40
N LYS A 53 -10.32 -8.27 10.19
CA LYS A 53 -11.79 -8.39 10.31
C LYS A 53 -12.49 -8.10 8.98
N LYS A 54 -12.08 -7.05 8.27
CA LYS A 54 -12.61 -6.70 6.94
C LYS A 54 -12.36 -7.83 5.93
N LEU A 55 -11.16 -8.41 5.96
CA LEU A 55 -10.81 -9.55 5.10
C LEU A 55 -11.64 -10.79 5.43
N ALA A 56 -11.85 -11.09 6.72
CA ALA A 56 -12.67 -12.21 7.14
C ALA A 56 -14.14 -12.06 6.68
N GLN A 57 -14.70 -10.85 6.79
CA GLN A 57 -16.04 -10.56 6.28
C GLN A 57 -16.13 -10.74 4.77
N PHE A 58 -15.11 -10.30 4.03
CA PHE A 58 -15.03 -10.46 2.57
C PHE A 58 -14.92 -11.93 2.15
N LEU A 59 -14.15 -12.76 2.87
CA LEU A 59 -14.03 -14.19 2.61
C LEU A 59 -15.29 -14.99 2.99
N GLY A 60 -16.15 -14.42 3.85
CA GLY A 60 -17.46 -14.94 4.19
C GLY A 60 -17.70 -15.12 5.69
N GLU A 61 -18.98 -15.21 6.07
CA GLU A 61 -19.46 -15.18 7.46
C GLU A 61 -18.81 -16.23 8.39
N LYS A 62 -18.40 -17.38 7.83
CA LYS A 62 -17.68 -18.42 8.57
C LYS A 62 -16.42 -17.87 9.25
N TYR A 63 -15.64 -17.04 8.55
CA TYR A 63 -14.38 -16.51 9.07
C TYR A 63 -14.63 -15.42 10.10
N THR A 64 -15.66 -14.59 9.92
CA THR A 64 -16.09 -13.61 10.92
C THR A 64 -16.48 -14.29 12.23
N LYS A 65 -17.35 -15.31 12.17
CA LYS A 65 -17.75 -16.09 13.35
C LYS A 65 -16.57 -16.75 14.06
N MET A 66 -15.60 -17.24 13.29
CA MET A 66 -14.38 -17.83 13.85
C MET A 66 -13.54 -16.81 14.64
N LEU A 67 -13.40 -15.58 14.13
CA LEU A 67 -12.72 -14.50 14.85
C LEU A 67 -13.49 -14.04 16.09
N ASP A 68 -14.82 -13.99 16.02
CA ASP A 68 -15.66 -13.59 17.16
C ASP A 68 -15.67 -14.64 18.29
N ALA A 69 -15.66 -15.93 17.92
CA ALA A 69 -15.63 -17.03 18.88
C ALA A 69 -14.27 -17.17 19.57
N GLU A 70 -13.18 -16.83 18.88
CA GLU A 70 -11.81 -16.96 19.39
C GLU A 70 -11.05 -15.63 19.26
N PRO A 71 -11.24 -14.67 20.19
CA PRO A 71 -10.58 -13.37 20.13
C PRO A 71 -9.04 -13.45 20.03
N GLN A 72 -8.44 -14.49 20.62
CA GLN A 72 -6.99 -14.73 20.58
C GLN A 72 -6.47 -15.04 19.16
N LEU A 73 -7.34 -15.53 18.26
CA LEU A 73 -6.98 -15.84 16.89
C LEU A 73 -6.64 -14.57 16.11
N LEU A 74 -7.36 -13.47 16.36
CA LEU A 74 -7.10 -12.18 15.76
C LEU A 74 -5.70 -11.67 16.12
N ASP A 75 -5.36 -11.67 17.41
CA ASP A 75 -4.05 -11.25 17.91
C ASP A 75 -2.93 -12.14 17.35
N ARG A 76 -3.19 -13.45 17.25
CA ARG A 76 -2.24 -14.41 16.68
C ARG A 76 -1.98 -14.13 15.20
N ILE A 77 -3.03 -13.93 14.39
CA ILE A 77 -2.89 -13.61 12.97
C ILE A 77 -2.14 -12.29 12.80
N ALA A 78 -2.49 -11.26 13.57
CA ALA A 78 -1.80 -9.97 13.56
C ALA A 78 -0.31 -10.11 13.88
N LYS A 79 0.03 -10.87 14.92
CA LYS A 79 1.42 -11.14 15.32
C LYS A 79 2.18 -11.88 14.22
N LEU A 80 1.62 -12.97 13.67
CA LEU A 80 2.28 -13.78 12.64
C LEU A 80 2.46 -13.02 11.33
N SER A 81 1.59 -12.06 11.04
CA SER A 81 1.64 -11.21 9.83
C SER A 81 2.49 -9.95 10.01
N SER A 82 3.00 -9.70 11.22
CA SER A 82 3.81 -8.51 11.50
C SER A 82 5.18 -8.58 10.84
N PHE A 83 5.70 -7.42 10.42
CA PHE A 83 7.04 -7.32 9.84
C PHE A 83 8.10 -7.92 10.76
N THR A 84 8.08 -7.59 12.05
CA THR A 84 9.02 -8.11 13.06
C THR A 84 8.99 -9.64 13.13
N TYR A 85 7.81 -10.26 13.08
CA TYR A 85 7.72 -11.73 13.13
C TYR A 85 8.29 -12.36 11.86
N LEU A 86 7.95 -11.82 10.68
CA LEU A 86 8.47 -12.31 9.40
C LEU A 86 9.99 -12.15 9.31
N GLU A 87 10.52 -11.02 9.79
CA GLU A 87 11.95 -10.73 9.86
C GLU A 87 12.68 -11.71 10.80
N THR A 88 12.21 -11.82 12.05
CA THR A 88 12.83 -12.68 13.07
C THR A 88 12.86 -14.15 12.67
N ASN A 89 11.82 -14.63 11.97
CA ASN A 89 11.71 -16.03 11.57
C ASN A 89 12.23 -16.29 10.15
N ASN A 90 12.83 -15.28 9.51
CA ASN A 90 13.34 -15.33 8.14
C ASN A 90 12.34 -15.95 7.14
N ILE A 91 11.06 -15.60 7.28
CA ILE A 91 9.98 -16.08 6.41
C ILE A 91 9.97 -15.20 5.15
N ASP A 92 10.37 -15.79 4.02
CA ASP A 92 10.26 -15.15 2.70
C ASP A 92 8.82 -15.27 2.20
N VAL A 93 8.07 -14.17 2.25
CA VAL A 93 6.68 -14.11 1.74
C VAL A 93 6.58 -13.69 0.27
N LEU A 94 7.70 -13.29 -0.36
CA LEU A 94 7.75 -12.87 -1.75
C LEU A 94 8.89 -13.59 -2.50
N PRO A 95 8.70 -13.92 -3.79
CA PRO A 95 9.69 -14.63 -4.60
C PRO A 95 10.95 -13.81 -4.92
N PHE A 96 10.96 -12.51 -4.58
CA PHE A 96 12.09 -11.62 -4.78
C PHE A 96 12.89 -11.48 -3.47
N ARG A 97 13.95 -12.28 -3.36
CA ARG A 97 14.94 -12.14 -2.28
C ARG A 97 15.54 -10.73 -2.32
N GLY A 98 15.46 -10.00 -1.21
CA GLY A 98 16.15 -8.72 -1.02
C GLY A 98 15.27 -7.47 -0.95
N ASP A 99 13.96 -7.55 -1.20
CA ASP A 99 13.06 -6.37 -1.21
C ASP A 99 12.44 -6.04 0.16
N ARG A 100 13.00 -6.61 1.25
CA ARG A 100 12.64 -6.27 2.64
C ARG A 100 13.41 -5.02 3.06
N ARG A 101 13.04 -3.85 2.51
CA ARG A 101 13.87 -2.65 2.62
C ARG A 101 13.64 -1.77 3.85
N LYS A 102 12.51 -1.88 4.59
CA LYS A 102 12.28 -1.27 5.94
C LYS A 102 10.85 -1.43 6.49
N GLY A 103 9.85 -1.82 5.69
CA GLY A 103 8.45 -1.91 6.14
C GLY A 103 7.82 -0.58 6.59
N LYS A 104 8.50 0.55 6.36
CA LYS A 104 8.16 1.88 6.89
C LYS A 104 7.29 2.66 5.88
N VAL A 105 6.16 3.19 6.34
CA VAL A 105 5.38 4.19 5.60
C VAL A 105 6.22 5.47 5.45
N ASN A 106 6.21 6.10 4.28
CA ASN A 106 7.03 7.29 3.92
C ASN A 106 8.51 7.03 3.64
N GLY A 107 8.95 5.79 3.37
CA GLY A 107 10.34 5.51 2.99
C GLY A 107 10.79 6.27 1.73
N TRP A 108 9.86 6.61 0.83
CA TRP A 108 10.14 7.38 -0.37
C TRP A 108 10.68 8.79 -0.07
N LYS A 109 10.36 9.37 1.10
CA LYS A 109 10.84 10.73 1.48
C LYS A 109 12.34 10.78 1.77
N GLU A 110 12.95 9.65 2.10
CA GLU A 110 14.39 9.54 2.34
C GLU A 110 15.17 9.31 1.04
N GLU A 111 14.50 8.89 -0.04
CA GLU A 111 15.11 8.45 -1.30
C GLU A 111 14.84 9.41 -2.48
N LEU A 112 13.67 10.07 -2.51
CA LEU A 112 13.30 11.02 -3.57
C LEU A 112 13.82 12.43 -3.29
N THR A 113 14.37 13.07 -4.32
CA THR A 113 14.66 14.51 -4.26
C THR A 113 13.36 15.33 -4.31
N PRO A 114 13.36 16.60 -3.84
CA PRO A 114 12.20 17.48 -3.98
C PRO A 114 11.71 17.62 -5.43
N GLU A 115 12.64 17.64 -6.40
CA GLU A 115 12.31 17.68 -7.83
C GLU A 115 11.61 16.39 -8.30
N GLN A 116 12.09 15.22 -7.88
CA GLN A 116 11.48 13.93 -8.21
C GLN A 116 10.08 13.80 -7.58
N SER A 117 9.93 14.18 -6.31
CA SER A 117 8.62 14.23 -5.63
C SER A 117 7.63 15.08 -6.41
N LYS A 118 8.02 16.31 -6.78
CA LYS A 118 7.17 17.23 -7.53
C LYS A 118 6.74 16.65 -8.88
N ARG A 119 7.66 15.99 -9.61
CA ARG A 119 7.35 15.35 -10.89
C ARG A 119 6.35 14.20 -10.72
N LEU A 120 6.51 13.40 -9.67
CA LEU A 120 5.59 12.31 -9.34
C LEU A 120 4.20 12.86 -8.99
N ASP A 121 4.13 13.90 -8.16
CA ASP A 121 2.88 14.55 -7.78
C ASP A 121 2.13 15.11 -9.00
N GLN A 122 2.86 15.73 -9.94
CA GLN A 122 2.31 16.21 -11.21
C GLN A 122 1.76 15.06 -12.07
N LEU A 123 2.51 13.97 -12.20
CA LEU A 123 2.08 12.79 -12.95
C LEU A 123 0.82 12.17 -12.35
N PHE A 124 0.78 12.02 -11.02
CA PHE A 124 -0.42 11.55 -10.32
C PHE A 124 -1.61 12.46 -10.58
N ALA A 125 -1.47 13.77 -10.35
CA ALA A 125 -2.56 14.73 -10.57
C ALA A 125 -3.08 14.72 -12.01
N GLU A 126 -2.20 14.58 -13.01
CA GLU A 126 -2.60 14.49 -14.40
C GLU A 126 -3.33 13.19 -14.72
N LYS A 127 -2.83 12.05 -14.23
CA LYS A 127 -3.40 10.72 -14.50
C LYS A 127 -4.75 10.52 -13.79
N THR A 128 -4.94 11.09 -12.61
CA THR A 128 -6.16 10.92 -11.79
C THR A 128 -7.15 12.08 -11.90
N LYS A 129 -6.90 13.07 -12.76
CA LYS A 129 -7.75 14.28 -12.90
C LYS A 129 -9.24 13.99 -13.08
N ASP A 130 -9.57 12.90 -13.77
CA ASP A 130 -10.95 12.48 -14.08
C ASP A 130 -11.54 11.53 -13.02
N LEU A 131 -10.79 11.25 -11.94
CA LEU A 131 -11.15 10.33 -10.86
C LEU A 131 -11.08 11.03 -9.49
N PRO A 132 -12.03 11.94 -9.18
CA PRO A 132 -12.01 12.74 -7.94
C PRO A 132 -12.06 11.90 -6.67
N GLU A 133 -12.75 10.76 -6.72
CA GLU A 133 -12.79 9.81 -5.59
C GLU A 133 -11.40 9.21 -5.31
N LEU A 134 -10.65 8.81 -6.35
CA LEU A 134 -9.30 8.27 -6.18
C LEU A 134 -8.34 9.32 -5.60
N ASN A 135 -8.47 10.57 -6.06
CA ASN A 135 -7.70 11.70 -5.52
C ASN A 135 -7.98 11.94 -4.04
N LYS A 136 -9.23 11.81 -3.60
CA LYS A 136 -9.58 11.92 -2.18
C LYS A 136 -8.95 10.81 -1.34
N TYR A 137 -8.91 9.57 -1.85
CA TYR A 137 -8.23 8.47 -1.17
C TYR A 137 -6.73 8.72 -1.10
N TRP A 138 -6.12 9.19 -2.19
CA TRP A 138 -4.69 9.49 -2.23
C TRP A 138 -4.32 10.63 -1.27
N SER A 139 -5.05 11.74 -1.31
CA SER A 139 -4.77 12.92 -0.46
C SER A 139 -4.81 12.60 1.02
N GLN A 140 -5.71 11.71 1.47
CA GLN A 140 -5.80 11.32 2.89
C GLN A 140 -4.52 10.67 3.45
N TYR A 141 -3.72 10.05 2.59
CA TYR A 141 -2.48 9.37 2.99
C TYR A 141 -1.22 10.08 2.47
N THR A 142 -1.37 11.05 1.56
CA THR A 142 -0.27 11.89 1.06
C THR A 142 -0.22 13.31 1.64
N THR A 143 -1.21 13.75 2.44
CA THR A 143 -1.10 15.00 3.21
C THR A 143 -0.01 14.88 4.29
N SER A 144 1.22 15.17 3.89
CA SER A 144 2.33 15.59 4.74
C SER A 144 3.38 16.22 3.83
N ILE A 145 3.01 17.34 3.20
CA ILE A 145 3.97 18.27 2.57
C ILE A 145 3.67 19.73 2.96
N GLU A 146 2.45 20.11 3.39
CA GLU A 146 2.15 21.53 3.63
C GLU A 146 1.83 21.98 5.06
N ASP A 147 1.74 21.09 6.07
CA ASP A 147 1.35 21.51 7.45
C ASP A 147 2.38 21.25 8.56
N GLU A 148 3.63 20.92 8.27
CA GLU A 148 4.71 21.04 9.26
C GLU A 148 5.74 22.07 8.79
N PRO A 149 5.76 23.29 9.37
CA PRO A 149 6.87 24.20 9.16
C PRO A 149 8.12 23.55 9.76
N PHE A 150 9.21 23.54 8.98
CA PHE A 150 10.54 23.17 9.44
C PHE A 150 10.83 23.73 10.83
N HIS A 151 10.88 22.85 11.85
CA HIS A 151 11.71 23.01 13.04
C HIS A 151 12.03 21.65 13.66
#